data_AF-A0A2E2YE83-F1
#
_entry.id   AF-A0A2E2YE83-F1
#
_cell.length_a   1.000
_cell.length_b   1.000
_cell.length_c   1.000
_cell.angle_alpha   90.00
_cell.angle_beta   90.00
_cell.angle_gamma   90.00
#
_symmetry.space_group_name_H-M   'P 1'
#
loop_
_entity.id
_entity.type
_entity.pdbx_description
1 polymer ?
#
loop_
_entity_poly.entity_id
_entity_poly.type
_entity_poly.pdbx_seq_one_letter_code
_entity_poly.pdbx_strand_id
1 'polypeptide(L)'
;NRTPAEGTFTEEAIEIVEKALGRIEEEKHTPHAGLLHFYIHIMEMSPEPERALLVSDQLRPLVPGSGHLIHMPSHIYVLCGQYEKVIASNIEAAEADKKYLEVDSELGIYYIYLLHNFHFQVYGAMFAGQYEPAIRAAEKMQSIVLPEYLHSDHAFLVNYLEAFSSMKAHVLIRFGKWQEILDEPLPSEPKLFCVTYAIWQYAKGIAHAVIGNIDEALTQQRKLNAAILALPEERIIFHNDSKDVLEVAERMLAGELEYRRENYDVAFNNLRQAVDCYDNLNYSEPWSWMMPPRHALGALLLEQGHINEATDVYRADLGLDDTLVRPSQHPSNIWSLLGYAECCERLADGANLASIQSELDNAKRVADRSIQVSCFCRVNHACCD
;
A
#
# COMPACT_ATOMS: atom_id res chain seq x y z
N ASN A 1 20.50 0.91 -7.13
CA ASN A 1 19.21 0.22 -6.91
C ASN A 1 19.31 -1.31 -6.86
N ARG A 2 20.44 -1.95 -7.23
CA ARG A 2 20.55 -3.42 -7.30
C ARG A 2 21.76 -4.03 -6.58
N THR A 3 22.45 -3.22 -5.78
CA THR A 3 23.62 -3.65 -4.98
C THR A 3 23.30 -3.47 -3.51
N PRO A 4 23.69 -4.40 -2.63
CA PRO A 4 23.58 -4.22 -1.19
C PRO A 4 24.28 -2.94 -0.72
N ALA A 5 23.81 -2.39 0.40
CA ALA A 5 24.45 -1.23 1.02
C ALA A 5 25.87 -1.58 1.49
N GLU A 6 26.78 -0.62 1.41
CA GLU A 6 28.16 -0.80 1.86
C GLU A 6 28.19 -1.19 3.35
N GLY A 7 29.02 -2.17 3.70
CA GLY A 7 29.15 -2.67 5.07
C GLY A 7 28.08 -3.67 5.52
N THR A 8 27.18 -4.08 4.63
CA THR A 8 26.21 -5.16 4.90
C THR A 8 26.77 -6.54 4.53
N PHE A 9 26.32 -7.58 5.23
CA PHE A 9 26.68 -8.99 4.97
C PHE A 9 25.61 -9.71 4.13
N THR A 10 24.86 -8.98 3.30
CA THR A 10 23.68 -9.51 2.59
C THR A 10 24.05 -10.67 1.65
N GLU A 11 25.11 -10.54 0.86
CA GLU A 11 25.54 -11.60 -0.08
C GLU A 11 26.00 -12.87 0.66
N GLU A 12 26.77 -12.69 1.75
CA GLU A 12 27.21 -13.81 2.60
C GLU A 12 26.01 -14.52 3.26
N ALA A 13 25.02 -13.75 3.75
CA ALA A 13 23.82 -14.31 4.34
C ALA A 13 22.99 -15.11 3.32
N ILE A 14 22.84 -14.60 2.09
CA ILE A 14 22.20 -15.32 0.99
C ILE A 14 22.94 -16.63 0.72
N GLU A 15 24.26 -16.59 0.53
CA GLU A 15 25.06 -17.79 0.22
C GLU A 15 24.94 -18.86 1.32
N ILE A 16 25.01 -18.46 2.60
CA ILE A 16 24.88 -19.38 3.74
C ILE A 16 23.51 -20.05 3.74
N VAL A 17 22.44 -19.28 3.56
CA VAL A 17 21.07 -19.81 3.61
C VAL A 17 20.77 -20.67 2.38
N GLU A 18 21.16 -20.26 1.17
CA GLU A 18 20.98 -21.06 -0.05
C GLU A 18 21.73 -22.39 0.01
N LYS A 19 22.96 -22.39 0.53
CA LYS A 19 23.73 -23.61 0.75
C LYS A 19 23.05 -24.55 1.76
N ALA A 20 22.45 -24.01 2.81
CA ALA A 20 21.70 -24.80 3.79
C ALA A 20 20.41 -25.38 3.18
N LEU A 21 19.67 -24.60 2.40
CA LEU A 21 18.47 -25.05 1.70
C LEU A 21 18.80 -26.13 0.65
N GLY A 22 19.87 -25.95 -0.12
CA GLY A 22 20.33 -26.94 -1.11
C GLY A 22 20.69 -28.28 -0.47
N ARG A 23 21.36 -28.28 0.68
CA ARG A 23 21.64 -29.52 1.44
C ARG A 23 20.38 -30.23 1.90
N ILE A 24 19.38 -29.48 2.40
CA ILE A 24 18.09 -30.04 2.82
C ILE A 24 17.40 -30.72 1.63
N GLU A 25 17.43 -30.10 0.45
CA GLU A 25 16.84 -30.65 -0.76
C GLU A 25 17.59 -31.90 -1.26
N GLU A 26 18.91 -31.84 -1.36
CA GLU A 26 19.78 -32.96 -1.79
C GLU A 26 19.61 -34.20 -0.89
N GLU A 27 19.57 -33.98 0.42
CA GLU A 27 19.41 -35.03 1.44
C GLU A 27 17.94 -35.43 1.64
N LYS A 28 16.99 -34.78 0.97
CA LYS A 28 15.53 -34.98 1.08
C LYS A 28 15.01 -34.87 2.51
N HIS A 29 15.57 -33.94 3.27
CA HIS A 29 15.11 -33.61 4.61
C HIS A 29 13.83 -32.77 4.59
N THR A 30 13.08 -32.79 5.70
CA THR A 30 11.92 -31.91 5.87
C THR A 30 12.38 -30.44 5.84
N PRO A 31 11.69 -29.55 5.11
CA PRO A 31 12.02 -28.12 5.11
C PRO A 31 12.05 -27.56 6.54
N HIS A 32 13.07 -26.76 6.85
CA HIS A 32 13.23 -26.16 8.17
C HIS A 32 12.60 -24.76 8.20
N ALA A 33 11.50 -24.59 8.92
CA ALA A 33 10.71 -23.35 8.95
C ALA A 33 11.55 -22.09 9.20
N GLY A 34 12.50 -22.14 10.14
CA GLY A 34 13.38 -21.00 10.44
C GLY A 34 14.30 -20.60 9.29
N LEU A 35 14.76 -21.56 8.47
CA LEU A 35 15.64 -21.24 7.33
C LEU A 35 14.83 -20.64 6.18
N LEU A 36 13.65 -21.18 5.92
CA LEU A 36 12.71 -20.61 4.95
C LEU A 36 12.32 -19.17 5.33
N HIS A 37 12.02 -18.97 6.62
CA HIS A 37 11.72 -17.66 7.19
C HIS A 37 12.86 -16.65 7.02
N PHE A 38 14.10 -17.01 7.38
CA PHE A 38 15.24 -16.10 7.19
C PHE A 38 15.49 -15.79 5.72
N TYR A 39 15.33 -16.77 4.83
CA TYR A 39 15.50 -16.52 3.40
C TYR A 39 14.48 -15.51 2.87
N ILE A 40 13.22 -15.58 3.32
CA ILE A 40 12.19 -14.60 2.96
C ILE A 40 12.62 -13.18 3.36
N HIS A 41 13.00 -12.95 4.62
CA HIS A 41 13.44 -11.63 5.09
C HIS A 41 14.68 -11.11 4.34
N ILE A 42 15.65 -11.99 4.05
CA ILE A 42 16.84 -11.59 3.30
C ILE A 42 16.47 -11.15 1.87
N MET A 43 15.51 -11.84 1.24
CA MET A 43 15.16 -11.62 -0.16
C MET A 43 14.14 -10.50 -0.40
N GLU A 44 13.39 -10.10 0.63
CA GLU A 44 12.38 -9.03 0.58
C GLU A 44 12.91 -7.69 0.04
N MET A 45 14.05 -7.22 0.54
CA MET A 45 14.67 -5.99 0.03
C MET A 45 15.64 -6.23 -1.15
N SER A 46 15.66 -7.44 -1.71
CA SER A 46 16.57 -7.79 -2.81
C SER A 46 16.07 -7.23 -4.15
N PRO A 47 16.95 -7.11 -5.17
CA PRO A 47 16.52 -6.81 -6.53
C PRO A 47 15.80 -7.98 -7.22
N GLU A 48 15.75 -9.17 -6.60
CA GLU A 48 15.22 -10.42 -7.18
C GLU A 48 14.36 -11.21 -6.16
N PRO A 49 13.30 -10.60 -5.57
CA PRO A 49 12.47 -11.27 -4.56
C PRO A 49 11.83 -12.57 -5.08
N GLU A 50 11.66 -12.70 -6.40
CA GLU A 50 11.08 -13.87 -7.06
C GLU A 50 11.83 -15.18 -6.73
N ARG A 51 13.13 -15.09 -6.42
CA ARG A 51 13.95 -16.23 -5.97
C ARG A 51 13.43 -16.89 -4.70
N ALA A 52 12.69 -16.16 -3.86
CA ALA A 52 12.10 -16.66 -2.63
C ALA A 52 10.66 -17.19 -2.79
N LEU A 53 10.07 -17.18 -3.99
CA LEU A 53 8.68 -17.62 -4.19
C LEU A 53 8.47 -19.09 -3.84
N LEU A 54 9.37 -19.97 -4.27
CA LEU A 54 9.28 -21.41 -3.95
C LEU A 54 9.38 -21.65 -2.44
N VAL A 55 10.32 -20.96 -1.78
CA VAL A 55 10.51 -21.03 -0.32
C VAL A 55 9.29 -20.49 0.42
N SER A 56 8.69 -19.42 -0.10
CA SER A 56 7.44 -18.83 0.44
C SER A 56 6.28 -19.81 0.36
N ASP A 57 6.10 -20.47 -0.78
CA ASP A 57 5.07 -21.50 -0.96
C ASP A 57 5.29 -22.73 -0.06
N GLN A 58 6.55 -23.08 0.24
CA GLN A 58 6.87 -24.15 1.19
C GLN A 58 6.63 -23.78 2.66
N LEU A 59 6.89 -22.53 3.05
CA LEU A 59 6.76 -22.09 4.44
C LEU A 59 5.29 -21.99 4.86
N ARG A 60 4.42 -21.43 4.00
CA ARG A 60 3.02 -21.11 4.33
C ARG A 60 2.27 -22.22 5.08
N PRO A 61 2.26 -23.49 4.62
CA PRO A 61 1.51 -24.55 5.30
C PRO A 61 2.30 -25.25 6.44
N LEU A 62 3.58 -24.93 6.63
CA LEU A 62 4.50 -25.78 7.39
C LEU A 62 4.25 -25.74 8.91
N VAL A 63 3.84 -24.57 9.44
CA VAL A 63 3.60 -24.36 10.87
C VAL A 63 2.24 -23.67 11.09
N PRO A 64 1.11 -24.38 10.90
CA PRO A 64 -0.22 -23.77 10.81
C PRO A 64 -0.74 -23.13 12.11
N GLY A 65 -0.06 -23.37 13.24
CA GLY A 65 -0.36 -22.71 14.52
C GLY A 65 0.37 -21.38 14.73
N SER A 66 1.27 -20.99 13.82
CA SER A 66 2.02 -19.74 13.90
C SER A 66 1.51 -18.78 12.83
N GLY A 67 0.65 -17.82 13.22
CA GLY A 67 0.14 -16.81 12.29
C GLY A 67 1.26 -16.04 11.61
N HIS A 68 2.30 -15.67 12.36
CA HIS A 68 3.51 -15.05 11.81
C HIS A 68 4.16 -15.89 10.70
N LEU A 69 4.37 -17.20 10.86
CA LEU A 69 5.00 -18.01 9.80
C LEU A 69 4.09 -18.24 8.60
N ILE A 70 2.76 -18.24 8.78
CA ILE A 70 1.79 -18.26 7.68
C ILE A 70 1.81 -16.92 6.93
N HIS A 71 2.00 -15.82 7.65
CA HIS A 71 2.08 -14.46 7.14
C HIS A 71 3.33 -14.26 6.28
N MET A 72 4.52 -14.62 6.78
CA MET A 72 5.82 -14.31 6.17
C MET A 72 5.90 -14.42 4.63
N PRO A 73 5.37 -15.48 3.97
CA PRO A 73 5.28 -15.56 2.52
C PRO A 73 4.69 -14.32 1.81
N SER A 74 3.77 -13.56 2.45
CA SER A 74 3.16 -12.37 1.84
C SER A 74 4.12 -11.25 1.54
N HIS A 75 5.24 -11.17 2.27
CA HIS A 75 6.30 -10.19 2.01
C HIS A 75 6.91 -10.37 0.62
N ILE A 76 7.10 -11.62 0.18
CA ILE A 76 7.55 -11.91 -1.19
C ILE A 76 6.39 -11.82 -2.19
N TYR A 77 5.21 -12.33 -1.83
CA TYR A 77 4.06 -12.31 -2.73
C TYR A 77 3.67 -10.89 -3.14
N VAL A 78 3.68 -9.92 -2.21
CA VAL A 78 3.32 -8.53 -2.51
C VAL A 78 4.30 -7.90 -3.49
N LEU A 79 5.60 -8.14 -3.29
CA LEU A 79 6.67 -7.64 -4.15
C LEU A 79 6.61 -8.25 -5.55
N CYS A 80 6.13 -9.49 -5.67
CA CYS A 80 5.99 -10.22 -6.92
C CYS A 80 4.60 -10.06 -7.57
N GLY A 81 3.72 -9.19 -7.06
CA GLY A 81 2.40 -8.96 -7.65
C GLY A 81 1.39 -10.11 -7.44
N GLN A 82 1.69 -11.07 -6.57
CA GLN A 82 0.82 -12.20 -6.25
C GLN A 82 -0.22 -11.82 -5.19
N TYR A 83 -0.99 -10.76 -5.46
CA TYR A 83 -1.89 -10.13 -4.49
C TYR A 83 -2.98 -11.06 -3.95
N GLU A 84 -3.49 -12.00 -4.73
CA GLU A 84 -4.43 -13.02 -4.23
C GLU A 84 -3.78 -13.92 -3.16
N LYS A 85 -2.50 -14.28 -3.33
CA LYS A 85 -1.77 -15.05 -2.32
C LYS A 85 -1.51 -14.21 -1.07
N VAL A 86 -1.23 -12.90 -1.22
CA VAL A 86 -1.12 -11.96 -0.08
C VAL A 86 -2.40 -11.98 0.74
N ILE A 87 -3.57 -11.82 0.11
CA ILE A 87 -4.85 -11.80 0.80
C ILE A 87 -5.09 -13.16 1.49
N ALA A 88 -4.90 -14.26 0.77
CA ALA A 88 -5.19 -15.60 1.28
C ALA A 88 -4.30 -16.00 2.48
N SER A 89 -2.98 -15.79 2.41
CA SER A 89 -2.08 -16.12 3.52
C SER A 89 -2.39 -15.29 4.75
N ASN A 90 -2.78 -14.03 4.57
CA ASN A 90 -3.07 -13.14 5.69
C ASN A 90 -4.44 -13.38 6.34
N ILE A 91 -5.42 -13.90 5.59
CA ILE A 91 -6.67 -14.40 6.17
C ILE A 91 -6.35 -15.60 7.09
N GLU A 92 -5.57 -16.57 6.60
CA GLU A 92 -5.17 -17.75 7.37
C GLU A 92 -4.33 -17.36 8.61
N ALA A 93 -3.39 -16.42 8.46
CA ALA A 93 -2.57 -15.92 9.56
C ALA A 93 -3.42 -15.24 10.65
N ALA A 94 -4.37 -14.38 10.26
CA ALA A 94 -5.28 -13.73 11.20
C ALA A 94 -6.20 -14.73 11.91
N GLU A 95 -6.59 -15.82 11.26
CA GLU A 95 -7.34 -16.91 11.90
C GLU A 95 -6.49 -17.69 12.91
N ALA A 96 -5.21 -17.91 12.64
CA ALA A 96 -4.29 -18.53 13.58
C ALA A 96 -4.05 -17.64 14.81
N ASP A 97 -3.81 -16.35 14.60
CA ASP A 97 -3.56 -15.40 15.70
C ASP A 97 -4.78 -15.19 16.59
N LYS A 98 -6.00 -15.22 16.03
CA LYS A 98 -7.23 -15.18 16.84
C LYS A 98 -7.34 -16.34 17.83
N LYS A 99 -6.92 -17.55 17.45
CA LYS A 99 -6.92 -18.71 18.36
C LYS A 99 -5.94 -18.52 19.51
N TYR A 100 -4.82 -17.83 19.27
CA TYR A 100 -3.90 -17.45 20.34
C TYR A 100 -4.54 -16.42 21.28
N LEU A 101 -5.18 -15.38 20.73
CA LEU A 101 -5.84 -14.34 21.52
C LEU A 101 -7.03 -14.83 22.34
N GLU A 102 -7.65 -15.96 21.97
CA GLU A 102 -8.66 -16.64 22.81
C GLU A 102 -8.05 -17.24 24.09
N VAL A 103 -6.75 -17.53 24.10
CA VAL A 103 -6.00 -18.06 25.25
C VAL A 103 -5.33 -16.94 26.03
N ASP A 104 -4.73 -15.97 25.33
CA ASP A 104 -4.00 -14.84 25.89
C ASP A 104 -4.41 -13.55 25.19
N SER A 105 -5.31 -12.81 25.83
CA SER A 105 -5.83 -11.55 25.32
C SER A 105 -5.10 -10.33 25.89
N GLU A 106 -3.92 -10.49 26.49
CA GLU A 106 -3.15 -9.36 27.00
C GLU A 106 -2.72 -8.46 25.83
N LEU A 107 -2.89 -7.16 26.00
CA LEU A 107 -2.46 -6.18 25.01
C LEU A 107 -0.93 -6.24 24.88
N GLY A 108 -0.46 -6.52 23.68
CA GLY A 108 0.98 -6.66 23.42
C GLY A 108 1.30 -6.88 21.95
N ILE A 109 2.48 -7.43 21.67
CA ILE A 109 3.01 -7.60 20.33
C ILE A 109 2.10 -8.44 19.41
N TYR A 110 1.34 -9.38 19.96
CA TYR A 110 0.39 -10.20 19.19
C TYR A 110 -0.75 -9.40 18.56
N TYR A 111 -1.18 -8.30 19.18
CA TYR A 111 -2.15 -7.39 18.56
C TYR A 111 -1.53 -6.68 17.36
N ILE A 112 -0.25 -6.31 17.43
CA ILE A 112 0.48 -5.72 16.31
C ILE A 112 0.60 -6.75 15.17
N TYR A 113 0.95 -8.01 15.44
CA TYR A 113 1.00 -9.06 14.41
C TYR A 113 -0.38 -9.30 13.76
N LEU A 114 -1.45 -9.36 14.56
CA LEU A 114 -2.80 -9.51 14.03
C LEU A 114 -3.19 -8.32 13.13
N LEU A 115 -2.92 -7.09 13.57
CA LEU A 115 -3.18 -5.88 12.78
C LEU A 115 -2.34 -5.84 11.50
N HIS A 116 -1.10 -6.31 11.56
CA HIS A 116 -0.21 -6.42 10.41
C HIS A 116 -0.73 -7.42 9.37
N ASN A 117 -1.34 -8.54 9.81
CA ASN A 117 -2.03 -9.45 8.90
C ASN A 117 -3.17 -8.74 8.15
N PHE A 118 -4.02 -7.99 8.86
CA PHE A 118 -5.08 -7.23 8.21
C PHE A 118 -4.54 -6.11 7.32
N HIS A 119 -3.42 -5.49 7.69
CA HIS A 119 -2.77 -4.46 6.90
C HIS A 119 -2.34 -4.98 5.53
N PHE A 120 -1.74 -6.18 5.48
CA PHE A 120 -1.42 -6.86 4.21
C PHE A 120 -2.67 -7.28 3.43
N GLN A 121 -3.77 -7.69 4.10
CA GLN A 121 -5.04 -7.92 3.41
C GLN A 121 -5.54 -6.65 2.72
N VAL A 122 -5.50 -5.50 3.42
CA VAL A 122 -5.88 -4.20 2.85
C VAL A 122 -5.00 -3.88 1.63
N TYR A 123 -3.68 -3.97 1.78
CA TYR A 123 -2.73 -3.64 0.71
C TYR A 123 -2.93 -4.55 -0.52
N GLY A 124 -2.91 -5.88 -0.32
CA GLY A 124 -3.12 -6.85 -1.39
C GLY A 124 -4.45 -6.65 -2.11
N ALA A 125 -5.54 -6.44 -1.35
CA ALA A 125 -6.87 -6.22 -1.93
C ALA A 125 -6.97 -4.89 -2.69
N MET A 126 -6.35 -3.81 -2.20
CA MET A 126 -6.28 -2.55 -2.94
C MET A 126 -5.58 -2.72 -4.29
N PHE A 127 -4.44 -3.41 -4.35
CA PHE A 127 -3.68 -3.61 -5.59
C PHE A 127 -4.27 -4.69 -6.53
N ALA A 128 -5.01 -5.66 -5.98
CA ALA A 128 -5.82 -6.59 -6.75
C ALA A 128 -7.13 -5.97 -7.27
N GLY A 129 -7.49 -4.77 -6.80
CA GLY A 129 -8.76 -4.12 -7.17
C GLY A 129 -10.00 -4.79 -6.55
N GLN A 130 -9.90 -5.33 -5.34
CA GLN A 130 -11.01 -5.97 -4.64
C GLN A 130 -11.48 -5.12 -3.45
N TYR A 131 -12.59 -4.38 -3.63
CA TYR A 131 -13.09 -3.45 -2.61
C TYR A 131 -13.52 -4.18 -1.35
N GLU A 132 -14.27 -5.27 -1.48
CA GLU A 132 -14.83 -5.95 -0.32
C GLU A 132 -13.70 -6.47 0.61
N PRO A 133 -12.79 -7.34 0.16
CA PRO A 133 -11.70 -7.81 1.03
C PRO A 133 -10.90 -6.67 1.68
N ALA A 134 -10.70 -5.56 0.97
CA ALA A 134 -10.03 -4.37 1.52
C ALA A 134 -10.84 -3.71 2.65
N ILE A 135 -12.13 -3.43 2.44
CA ILE A 135 -12.94 -2.71 3.43
C ILE A 135 -13.19 -3.57 4.68
N ARG A 136 -13.46 -4.88 4.52
CA ARG A 136 -13.60 -5.80 5.66
C ARG A 136 -12.36 -5.83 6.54
N ALA A 137 -11.16 -5.90 5.95
CA ALA A 137 -9.92 -5.92 6.70
C ALA A 137 -9.69 -4.59 7.42
N ALA A 138 -9.91 -3.46 6.75
CA ALA A 138 -9.76 -2.14 7.34
C ALA A 138 -10.75 -1.88 8.50
N GLU A 139 -12.01 -2.30 8.37
CA GLU A 139 -12.99 -2.22 9.45
C GLU A 139 -12.61 -3.12 10.64
N LYS A 140 -12.02 -4.30 10.39
CA LYS A 140 -11.48 -5.13 11.47
C LYS A 140 -10.36 -4.42 12.22
N MET A 141 -9.41 -3.81 11.51
CA MET A 141 -8.33 -3.03 12.13
C MET A 141 -8.89 -1.90 13.01
N GLN A 142 -9.82 -1.11 12.47
CA GLN A 142 -10.47 -0.02 13.20
C GLN A 142 -11.20 -0.51 14.46
N SER A 143 -11.84 -1.69 14.41
CA SER A 143 -12.53 -2.28 15.57
C SER A 143 -11.61 -2.85 16.65
N ILE A 144 -10.35 -3.16 16.30
CA ILE A 144 -9.36 -3.72 17.22
C ILE A 144 -8.62 -2.61 17.96
N VAL A 145 -8.35 -1.48 17.31
CA VAL A 145 -7.64 -0.35 17.93
C VAL A 145 -8.61 0.50 18.74
N LEU A 146 -8.73 0.19 20.03
CA LEU A 146 -9.62 0.89 20.94
C LEU A 146 -8.93 2.08 21.62
N PRO A 147 -9.65 3.17 21.96
CA PRO A 147 -9.06 4.34 22.61
C PRO A 147 -8.26 4.00 23.88
N GLU A 148 -8.73 3.06 24.70
CA GLU A 148 -8.05 2.61 25.91
C GLU A 148 -6.63 2.07 25.66
N TYR A 149 -6.36 1.53 24.46
CA TYR A 149 -5.04 1.01 24.11
C TYR A 149 -4.05 2.13 23.75
N LEU A 150 -4.57 3.29 23.33
CA LEU A 150 -3.78 4.46 22.97
C LEU A 150 -3.50 5.39 24.16
N HIS A 151 -4.25 5.25 25.27
CA HIS A 151 -3.97 5.93 26.55
C HIS A 151 -2.79 5.31 27.32
N SER A 152 -2.11 4.32 26.73
CA SER A 152 -0.95 3.65 27.31
C SER A 152 0.30 4.55 27.33
N ASP A 153 1.11 4.47 28.38
CA ASP A 153 2.42 5.14 28.46
C ASP A 153 3.48 4.46 27.55
N HIS A 154 3.15 3.32 26.94
CA HIS A 154 4.04 2.60 26.02
C HIS A 154 4.04 3.25 24.63
N ALA A 155 4.87 4.26 24.44
CA ALA A 155 4.97 5.03 23.18
C ALA A 155 5.08 4.16 21.92
N PHE A 156 5.86 3.07 21.95
CA PHE A 156 5.96 2.11 20.83
C PHE A 156 4.59 1.54 20.44
N LEU A 157 3.83 1.06 21.42
CA LEU A 157 2.53 0.44 21.21
C LEU A 157 1.52 1.46 20.69
N VAL A 158 1.48 2.66 21.30
CA VAL A 158 0.58 3.74 20.87
C VAL A 158 0.83 4.12 19.41
N ASN A 159 2.10 4.34 19.04
CA ASN A 159 2.45 4.75 17.68
C ASN A 159 2.09 3.65 16.65
N TYR A 160 2.42 2.39 16.93
CA TYR A 160 2.08 1.29 16.03
C TYR A 160 0.57 1.08 15.89
N LEU A 161 -0.17 1.06 17.00
CA LEU A 161 -1.62 0.81 16.96
C LEU A 161 -2.39 1.94 16.27
N GLU A 162 -2.06 3.20 16.57
CA GLU A 162 -2.76 4.35 15.99
C GLU A 162 -2.62 4.39 14.46
N ALA A 163 -1.43 4.09 13.94
CA ALA A 163 -1.15 4.09 12.50
C ALA A 163 -2.08 3.15 11.71
N PHE A 164 -2.46 2.01 12.28
CA PHE A 164 -3.37 1.05 11.65
C PHE A 164 -4.83 1.54 11.57
N SER A 165 -5.24 2.51 12.38
CA SER A 165 -6.63 2.95 12.47
C SER A 165 -7.12 3.76 11.26
N SER A 166 -6.19 4.29 10.46
CA SER A 166 -6.50 5.16 9.32
C SER A 166 -6.74 4.40 8.01
N MET A 167 -6.48 3.09 7.96
CA MET A 167 -6.48 2.29 6.72
C MET A 167 -7.81 2.32 5.96
N LYS A 168 -8.94 2.44 6.68
CA LYS A 168 -10.27 2.57 6.07
C LYS A 168 -10.35 3.76 5.12
N ALA A 169 -9.77 4.90 5.48
CA ALA A 169 -9.78 6.09 4.63
C ALA A 169 -9.04 5.83 3.30
N HIS A 170 -7.89 5.16 3.33
CA HIS A 170 -7.15 4.79 2.12
C HIS A 170 -7.94 3.86 1.20
N VAL A 171 -8.63 2.86 1.77
CA VAL A 171 -9.51 1.97 1.00
C VAL A 171 -10.62 2.76 0.30
N LEU A 172 -11.35 3.59 1.05
CA LEU A 172 -12.44 4.36 0.47
C LEU A 172 -11.97 5.30 -0.65
N ILE A 173 -10.79 5.92 -0.51
CA ILE A 173 -10.21 6.77 -1.56
C ILE A 173 -9.88 5.94 -2.82
N ARG A 174 -9.15 4.83 -2.66
CA ARG A 174 -8.71 3.96 -3.77
C ARG A 174 -9.88 3.47 -4.62
N PHE A 175 -11.02 3.21 -3.98
CA PHE A 175 -12.25 2.70 -4.61
C PHE A 175 -13.30 3.79 -4.91
N GLY A 176 -12.94 5.07 -4.79
CA GLY A 176 -13.80 6.18 -5.18
C GLY A 176 -15.09 6.31 -4.38
N LYS A 177 -15.08 5.88 -3.12
CA LYS A 177 -16.23 5.88 -2.21
C LYS A 177 -16.45 7.25 -1.58
N TRP A 178 -16.59 8.27 -2.41
CA TRP A 178 -16.57 9.67 -1.99
C TRP A 178 -17.65 10.00 -0.97
N GLN A 179 -18.89 9.57 -1.19
CA GLN A 179 -19.97 9.82 -0.25
C GLN A 179 -19.76 9.10 1.09
N GLU A 180 -19.29 7.84 1.06
CA GLU A 180 -18.97 7.08 2.28
C GLU A 180 -17.88 7.80 3.10
N ILE A 181 -16.88 8.40 2.45
CA ILE A 181 -15.87 9.23 3.14
C ILE A 181 -16.50 10.45 3.82
N LEU A 182 -17.43 11.13 3.14
CA LEU A 182 -18.08 12.32 3.69
C LEU A 182 -18.98 11.99 4.87
N ASP A 183 -19.66 10.84 4.80
CA ASP A 183 -20.57 10.34 5.84
C ASP A 183 -19.82 9.73 7.04
N GLU A 184 -18.56 9.29 6.87
CA GLU A 184 -17.79 8.71 7.96
C GLU A 184 -17.58 9.73 9.11
N PRO A 185 -17.90 9.37 10.37
CA PRO A 185 -17.61 10.21 11.51
C PRO A 185 -16.10 10.33 11.74
N LEU A 186 -15.65 11.53 12.14
CA LEU A 186 -14.28 11.71 12.61
C LEU A 186 -14.09 11.03 13.98
N PRO A 187 -12.84 10.64 14.35
CA PRO A 187 -12.56 10.10 15.68
C PRO A 187 -13.08 11.02 16.80
N SER A 188 -13.71 10.43 17.82
CA SER A 188 -14.25 11.17 18.98
C SER A 188 -13.16 11.83 19.82
N GLU A 189 -11.94 11.28 19.81
CA GLU A 189 -10.76 11.78 20.51
C GLU A 189 -9.66 12.16 19.51
N PRO A 190 -9.79 13.30 18.78
CA PRO A 190 -8.91 13.63 17.66
C PRO A 190 -7.45 13.90 18.07
N LYS A 191 -7.18 14.20 19.35
CA LYS A 191 -5.81 14.34 19.86
C LYS A 191 -5.14 12.98 20.09
N LEU A 192 -5.93 11.98 20.48
CA LEU A 192 -5.45 10.62 20.73
C LEU A 192 -5.21 9.90 19.40
N PHE A 193 -6.15 10.06 18.47
CA PHE A 193 -6.10 9.55 17.10
C PHE A 193 -5.61 10.64 16.13
N CYS A 194 -4.56 11.38 16.49
CA CYS A 194 -4.05 12.53 15.74
C CYS A 194 -3.70 12.24 14.27
N VAL A 195 -3.02 11.13 13.98
CA VAL A 195 -2.68 10.68 12.62
C VAL A 195 -3.94 10.28 11.86
N THR A 196 -4.78 9.46 12.50
CA THR A 196 -6.04 9.01 11.89
C THR A 196 -6.97 10.19 11.59
N TYR A 197 -7.04 11.16 12.48
CA TYR A 197 -7.79 12.40 12.29
C TYR A 197 -7.26 13.18 11.08
N ALA A 198 -5.94 13.38 10.97
CA ALA A 198 -5.33 14.05 9.82
C ALA A 198 -5.64 13.33 8.50
N ILE A 199 -5.48 12.00 8.45
CA ILE A 199 -5.82 11.18 7.27
C ILE A 199 -7.30 11.33 6.89
N TRP A 200 -8.23 11.40 7.85
CA TRP A 200 -9.64 11.64 7.53
C TRP A 200 -9.93 13.06 7.03
N GLN A 201 -9.22 14.10 7.51
CA GLN A 201 -9.31 15.44 6.92
C GLN A 201 -8.83 15.42 5.46
N TYR A 202 -7.72 14.74 5.20
CA TYR A 202 -7.20 14.51 3.84
C TYR A 202 -8.25 13.81 2.96
N ALA A 203 -8.79 12.67 3.42
CA ALA A 203 -9.77 11.88 2.67
C ALA A 203 -11.02 12.70 2.33
N LYS A 204 -11.58 13.41 3.30
CA LYS A 204 -12.73 14.29 3.08
C LYS A 204 -12.39 15.44 2.12
N GLY A 205 -11.18 15.98 2.20
CA GLY A 205 -10.68 16.98 1.25
C GLY A 205 -10.65 16.47 -0.19
N ILE A 206 -10.08 15.29 -0.42
CA ILE A 206 -10.06 14.64 -1.74
C ILE A 206 -11.49 14.39 -2.22
N ALA A 207 -12.34 13.80 -1.38
CA ALA A 207 -13.74 13.53 -1.74
C ALA A 207 -14.49 14.80 -2.15
N HIS A 208 -14.37 15.89 -1.38
CA HIS A 208 -14.97 17.19 -1.73
C HIS A 208 -14.39 17.76 -3.03
N ALA A 209 -13.09 17.65 -3.25
CA ALA A 209 -12.46 18.16 -4.47
C ALA A 209 -12.98 17.41 -5.70
N VAL A 210 -12.97 16.08 -5.68
CA VAL A 210 -13.41 15.22 -6.81
C VAL A 210 -14.88 15.47 -7.16
N ILE A 211 -15.77 15.65 -6.18
CA ILE A 211 -17.20 15.91 -6.43
C ILE A 211 -17.52 17.39 -6.77
N GLY A 212 -16.51 18.27 -6.81
CA GLY A 212 -16.67 19.68 -7.19
C GLY A 212 -17.01 20.65 -6.05
N ASN A 213 -16.99 20.22 -4.80
CA ASN A 213 -17.27 21.05 -3.63
C ASN A 213 -16.00 21.80 -3.17
N ILE A 214 -15.49 22.70 -4.01
CA ILE A 214 -14.17 23.34 -3.83
C ILE A 214 -14.03 24.11 -2.51
N ASP A 215 -15.05 24.87 -2.10
CA ASP A 215 -14.99 25.65 -0.85
C ASP A 215 -14.85 24.76 0.40
N GLU A 216 -15.54 23.61 0.39
CA GLU A 216 -15.43 22.65 1.48
C GLU A 216 -14.09 21.90 1.40
N ALA A 217 -13.61 21.55 0.21
CA ALA A 217 -12.28 20.96 0.04
C ALA A 217 -11.15 21.89 0.55
N LEU A 218 -11.24 23.20 0.29
CA LEU A 218 -10.34 24.22 0.86
C LEU A 218 -10.45 24.30 2.39
N THR A 219 -11.66 24.09 2.92
CA THR A 219 -11.88 24.01 4.37
C THR A 219 -11.20 22.78 4.97
N GLN A 220 -11.31 21.62 4.32
CA GLN A 220 -10.62 20.40 4.73
C GLN A 220 -9.10 20.53 4.62
N GLN A 221 -8.58 21.20 3.59
CA GLN A 221 -7.13 21.49 3.47
C GLN A 221 -6.62 22.31 4.66
N ARG A 222 -7.35 23.37 5.08
CA ARG A 222 -6.99 24.13 6.28
C ARG A 222 -7.02 23.26 7.55
N LYS A 223 -8.01 22.36 7.67
CA LYS A 223 -8.11 21.43 8.81
C LYS A 223 -7.00 20.39 8.83
N LEU A 224 -6.61 19.86 7.66
CA LEU A 224 -5.46 18.97 7.50
C LEU A 224 -4.18 19.66 7.94
N ASN A 225 -3.90 20.85 7.44
CA ASN A 225 -2.69 21.60 7.79
C ASN A 225 -2.64 21.92 9.30
N ALA A 226 -3.79 22.27 9.90
CA ALA A 226 -3.88 22.46 11.34
C ALA A 226 -3.66 21.15 12.13
N ALA A 227 -4.13 20.01 11.61
CA ALA A 227 -3.89 18.70 12.21
C ALA A 227 -2.41 18.31 12.17
N ILE A 228 -1.75 18.50 11.03
CA ILE A 228 -0.31 18.23 10.84
C ILE A 228 0.53 19.07 11.81
N LEU A 229 0.23 20.37 11.92
CA LEU A 229 0.91 21.27 12.86
C LEU A 229 0.70 20.88 14.34
N ALA A 230 -0.38 20.17 14.66
CA ALA A 230 -0.71 19.75 16.02
C ALA A 230 -0.13 18.36 16.39
N LEU A 231 0.56 17.68 15.47
CA LEU A 231 1.15 16.37 15.74
C LEU A 231 2.29 16.47 16.78
N PRO A 232 2.30 15.60 17.80
CA PRO A 232 3.46 15.43 18.67
C PRO A 232 4.71 15.04 17.87
N GLU A 233 5.88 15.48 18.35
CA GLU A 233 7.16 15.25 17.67
C GLU A 233 7.57 13.77 17.68
N GLU A 234 7.13 13.00 18.68
CA GLU A 234 7.44 11.58 18.82
C GLU A 234 6.50 10.65 18.04
N ARG A 235 5.56 11.20 17.27
CA ARG A 235 4.62 10.41 16.46
C ARG A 235 5.30 9.88 15.21
N ILE A 236 5.35 8.55 15.11
CA ILE A 236 5.85 7.82 13.95
C ILE A 236 4.74 6.96 13.34
N ILE A 237 4.83 6.73 12.03
CA ILE A 237 4.02 5.77 11.28
C ILE A 237 5.00 4.72 10.77
N PHE A 238 5.00 3.56 11.43
CA PHE A 238 5.98 2.48 11.20
C PHE A 238 7.44 2.99 11.30
N HIS A 239 8.18 3.06 10.18
CA HIS A 239 9.58 3.49 10.15
C HIS A 239 9.77 4.98 9.78
N ASN A 240 8.69 5.75 9.69
CA ASN A 240 8.70 7.14 9.22
C ASN A 240 8.16 8.11 10.27
N ASP A 241 8.65 9.35 10.26
CA ASP A 241 8.01 10.44 11.00
C ASP A 241 6.59 10.66 10.45
N SER A 242 5.62 10.84 11.34
CA SER A 242 4.23 11.05 10.92
C SER A 242 4.04 12.30 10.05
N LYS A 243 4.85 13.34 10.24
CA LYS A 243 4.82 14.57 9.42
C LYS A 243 5.33 14.31 8.01
N ASP A 244 6.39 13.52 7.84
CA ASP A 244 6.91 13.16 6.50
C ASP A 244 5.87 12.37 5.70
N VAL A 245 5.19 11.41 6.35
CA VAL A 245 4.09 10.65 5.72
C VAL A 245 2.91 11.56 5.39
N LEU A 246 2.55 12.49 6.29
CA LEU A 246 1.40 13.39 6.07
C LEU A 246 1.72 14.55 5.11
N GLU A 247 2.98 14.82 4.79
CA GLU A 247 3.34 15.70 3.67
C GLU A 247 2.84 15.12 2.34
N VAL A 248 2.86 13.79 2.16
CA VAL A 248 2.23 13.14 1.00
C VAL A 248 0.75 13.52 0.89
N ALA A 249 0.02 13.50 2.02
CA ALA A 249 -1.38 13.88 2.07
C ALA A 249 -1.60 15.36 1.73
N GLU A 250 -0.77 16.26 2.28
CA GLU A 250 -0.84 17.70 2.02
C GLU A 250 -0.63 18.01 0.53
N ARG A 251 0.44 17.46 -0.06
CA ARG A 251 0.77 17.64 -1.48
C ARG A 251 -0.29 17.05 -2.40
N MET A 252 -0.79 15.84 -2.07
CA MET A 252 -1.87 15.21 -2.82
C MET A 252 -3.14 16.05 -2.83
N LEU A 253 -3.58 16.54 -1.67
CA LEU A 253 -4.79 17.37 -1.58
C LEU A 253 -4.60 18.71 -2.28
N ALA A 254 -3.44 19.35 -2.15
CA ALA A 254 -3.14 20.58 -2.87
C ALA A 254 -3.18 20.38 -4.40
N GLY A 255 -2.57 19.29 -4.89
CA GLY A 255 -2.59 18.93 -6.31
C GLY A 255 -3.99 18.69 -6.84
N GLU A 256 -4.78 17.88 -6.13
CA GLU A 256 -6.18 17.60 -6.48
C GLU A 256 -7.04 18.88 -6.49
N LEU A 257 -6.91 19.74 -5.46
CA LEU A 257 -7.64 21.01 -5.38
C LEU A 257 -7.33 21.95 -6.54
N GLU A 258 -6.05 22.16 -6.84
CA GLU A 258 -5.65 23.04 -7.94
C GLU A 258 -6.05 22.46 -9.29
N TYR A 259 -6.06 21.13 -9.44
CA TYR A 259 -6.57 20.47 -10.64
C TYR A 259 -8.04 20.82 -10.89
N ARG A 260 -8.87 20.74 -9.84
CA ARG A 260 -10.30 21.06 -9.92
C ARG A 260 -10.60 22.55 -10.09
N ARG A 261 -9.61 23.40 -9.80
CA ARG A 261 -9.65 24.84 -10.06
C ARG A 261 -9.05 25.21 -11.42
N GLU A 262 -8.74 24.21 -12.25
CA GLU A 262 -8.15 24.36 -13.58
C GLU A 262 -6.75 25.00 -13.59
N ASN A 263 -6.08 25.05 -12.43
CA ASN A 263 -4.72 25.55 -12.28
C ASN A 263 -3.72 24.40 -12.53
N TYR A 264 -3.76 23.83 -13.74
CA TYR A 264 -3.12 22.54 -14.06
C TYR A 264 -1.61 22.52 -13.81
N ASP A 265 -0.87 23.60 -14.12
CA ASP A 265 0.57 23.65 -13.86
C ASP A 265 0.89 23.52 -12.37
N VAL A 266 0.12 24.20 -11.51
CA VAL A 266 0.27 24.16 -10.05
C VAL A 266 -0.16 22.79 -9.53
N ALA A 267 -1.24 22.24 -10.09
CA ALA A 267 -1.75 20.92 -9.74
C ALA A 267 -0.71 19.83 -9.97
N PHE A 268 -0.17 19.74 -11.20
CA PHE A 268 0.83 18.73 -11.56
C PHE A 268 2.14 18.93 -10.81
N ASN A 269 2.55 20.16 -10.49
CA ASN A 269 3.70 20.39 -9.62
C ASN A 269 3.51 19.77 -8.23
N ASN A 270 2.35 20.00 -7.58
CA ASN A 270 2.07 19.41 -6.27
C ASN A 270 1.94 17.89 -6.33
N LEU A 271 1.32 17.33 -7.37
CA LEU A 271 1.20 15.88 -7.54
C LEU A 271 2.56 15.20 -7.73
N ARG A 272 3.48 15.82 -8.49
CA ARG A 272 4.87 15.34 -8.60
C ARG A 272 5.60 15.42 -7.26
N GLN A 273 5.45 16.51 -6.52
CA GLN A 273 6.00 16.61 -5.17
C GLN A 273 5.44 15.54 -4.23
N ALA A 274 4.15 15.18 -4.34
CA ALA A 274 3.59 14.07 -3.57
C ALA A 274 4.25 12.73 -3.90
N VAL A 275 4.54 12.49 -5.19
CA VAL A 275 5.31 11.32 -5.63
C VAL A 275 6.72 11.34 -5.04
N ASP A 276 7.41 12.48 -5.10
CA ASP A 276 8.76 12.62 -4.54
C ASP A 276 8.78 12.38 -3.03
N CYS A 277 7.82 12.94 -2.29
CA CYS A 277 7.66 12.69 -0.85
C CYS A 277 7.46 11.20 -0.56
N TYR A 278 6.58 10.54 -1.32
CA TYR A 278 6.30 9.11 -1.17
C TYR A 278 7.52 8.23 -1.47
N ASP A 279 8.25 8.51 -2.55
CA ASP A 279 9.40 7.72 -2.99
C ASP A 279 10.60 7.84 -2.03
N ASN A 280 10.67 8.92 -1.24
CA ASN A 280 11.71 9.16 -0.25
C ASN A 280 11.34 8.70 1.17
N LEU A 281 10.15 8.13 1.39
CA LEU A 281 9.83 7.50 2.68
C LEU A 281 10.73 6.29 2.93
N ASN A 282 11.09 6.07 4.19
CA ASN A 282 11.77 4.86 4.63
C ASN A 282 10.91 3.64 4.32
N TYR A 283 11.57 2.57 3.86
CA TYR A 283 10.91 1.30 3.58
C TYR A 283 10.13 0.80 4.80
N SER A 284 8.89 0.38 4.57
CA SER A 284 8.00 -0.25 5.54
C SER A 284 7.14 -1.25 4.78
N GLU A 285 6.63 -2.25 5.48
CA GLU A 285 5.84 -3.31 4.88
C GLU A 285 4.53 -3.55 5.65
N PRO A 286 3.40 -3.51 4.94
CA PRO A 286 3.17 -2.67 3.77
C PRO A 286 3.62 -1.21 4.01
N TRP A 287 3.78 -0.44 2.93
CA TRP A 287 4.27 0.94 2.98
C TRP A 287 3.49 1.83 3.94
N SER A 288 4.17 2.80 4.55
CA SER A 288 3.56 3.76 5.47
C SER A 288 2.45 4.60 4.84
N TRP A 289 2.41 4.65 3.51
CA TRP A 289 1.35 5.25 2.73
C TRP A 289 0.80 4.22 1.73
N MET A 290 -0.50 3.93 1.79
CA MET A 290 -1.07 2.73 1.15
C MET A 290 -1.23 2.81 -0.37
N MET A 291 -1.32 4.01 -0.93
CA MET A 291 -1.60 4.20 -2.36
C MET A 291 -0.58 5.15 -2.97
N PRO A 292 0.29 4.68 -3.87
CA PRO A 292 1.25 5.54 -4.55
C PRO A 292 0.55 6.77 -5.19
N PRO A 293 0.96 8.01 -4.83
CA PRO A 293 0.47 9.26 -5.44
C PRO A 293 0.52 9.25 -6.97
N ARG A 294 1.49 8.51 -7.52
CA ARG A 294 1.73 8.36 -8.96
C ARG A 294 0.51 7.82 -9.70
N HIS A 295 -0.35 7.02 -9.06
CA HIS A 295 -1.59 6.54 -9.70
C HIS A 295 -2.55 7.68 -10.03
N ALA A 296 -2.71 8.63 -9.12
CA ALA A 296 -3.55 9.81 -9.35
C ALA A 296 -2.90 10.74 -10.37
N LEU A 297 -1.58 10.98 -10.26
CA LEU A 297 -0.82 11.76 -11.23
C LEU A 297 -0.99 11.20 -12.65
N GLY A 298 -0.73 9.90 -12.85
CA GLY A 298 -0.87 9.25 -14.16
C GLY A 298 -2.28 9.33 -14.73
N ALA A 299 -3.32 9.20 -13.88
CA ALA A 299 -4.71 9.27 -14.32
C ALA A 299 -5.12 10.67 -14.75
N LEU A 300 -4.70 11.69 -14.00
CA LEU A 300 -4.98 13.10 -14.30
C LEU A 300 -4.16 13.62 -15.50
N LEU A 301 -2.93 13.11 -15.69
CA LEU A 301 -2.14 13.35 -16.90
C LEU A 301 -2.83 12.78 -18.15
N LEU A 302 -3.36 11.55 -18.08
CA LEU A 302 -4.16 10.95 -19.15
C LEU A 302 -5.42 11.77 -19.46
N GLU A 303 -6.10 12.27 -18.42
CA GLU A 303 -7.28 13.14 -18.57
C GLU A 303 -6.95 14.40 -19.37
N GLN A 304 -5.79 15.01 -19.15
CA GLN A 304 -5.31 16.21 -19.86
C GLN A 304 -4.55 15.91 -21.17
N GLY A 305 -4.45 14.63 -21.57
CA GLY A 305 -3.77 14.23 -22.81
C GLY A 305 -2.23 14.23 -22.73
N HIS A 306 -1.63 14.33 -21.53
CA HIS A 306 -0.19 14.20 -21.31
C HIS A 306 0.25 12.73 -21.32
N ILE A 307 0.02 12.05 -22.45
CA ILE A 307 0.12 10.58 -22.55
C ILE A 307 1.55 10.07 -22.32
N ASN A 308 2.57 10.78 -22.82
CA ASN A 308 3.97 10.36 -22.64
C ASN A 308 4.39 10.37 -21.16
N GLU A 309 4.05 11.43 -20.43
CA GLU A 309 4.37 11.50 -19.00
C GLU A 309 3.57 10.47 -18.19
N ALA A 310 2.30 10.27 -18.52
CA ALA A 310 1.51 9.21 -17.90
C ALA A 310 2.11 7.82 -18.16
N THR A 311 2.65 7.60 -19.36
CA THR A 311 3.36 6.37 -19.73
C THR A 311 4.55 6.11 -18.81
N ASP A 312 5.41 7.12 -18.61
CA ASP A 312 6.58 7.02 -17.72
C ASP A 312 6.14 6.72 -16.27
N VAL A 313 5.08 7.37 -15.80
CA VAL A 313 4.53 7.17 -14.46
C VAL A 313 4.08 5.72 -14.22
N TYR A 314 3.33 5.12 -15.15
CA TYR A 314 2.87 3.73 -14.98
C TYR A 314 3.97 2.71 -15.21
N ARG A 315 4.91 2.97 -16.13
CA ARG A 315 6.07 2.09 -16.35
C ARG A 315 6.94 2.01 -15.10
N ALA A 316 7.19 3.14 -14.45
CA ALA A 316 7.92 3.19 -13.19
C ALA A 316 7.19 2.40 -12.09
N ASP A 317 5.87 2.58 -11.95
CA ASP A 317 5.06 1.83 -10.96
C ASP A 317 5.11 0.33 -11.20
N LEU A 318 4.95 -0.12 -12.45
CA LEU A 318 4.93 -1.55 -12.80
C LEU A 318 6.33 -2.20 -12.76
N GLY A 319 7.40 -1.43 -12.53
CA GLY A 319 8.77 -1.93 -12.59
C GLY A 319 9.25 -2.27 -14.01
N LEU A 320 8.68 -1.62 -15.03
CA LEU A 320 9.08 -1.79 -16.43
C LEU A 320 10.33 -0.95 -16.80
N ASP A 321 10.85 -0.20 -15.85
CA ASP A 321 12.14 0.48 -15.87
C ASP A 321 12.74 0.57 -14.45
N ASP A 322 13.94 1.16 -14.35
CA ASP A 322 14.71 1.24 -13.11
C ASP A 322 14.49 2.55 -12.31
N THR A 323 13.41 3.30 -12.60
CA THR A 323 13.09 4.56 -11.90
C THR A 323 12.92 4.34 -10.40
N LEU A 324 12.20 3.27 -10.03
CA LEU A 324 11.96 2.90 -8.64
C LEU A 324 12.88 1.77 -8.21
N VAL A 325 13.27 1.79 -6.94
CA VAL A 325 13.90 0.64 -6.28
C VAL A 325 12.94 -0.54 -6.28
N ARG A 326 13.47 -1.77 -6.35
CA ARG A 326 12.66 -2.99 -6.51
C ARG A 326 11.52 -3.12 -5.49
N PRO A 327 11.69 -2.77 -4.19
CA PRO A 327 10.58 -2.81 -3.26
C PRO A 327 9.43 -1.87 -3.64
N SER A 328 9.73 -0.68 -4.14
CA SER A 328 8.73 0.33 -4.50
C SER A 328 8.07 0.10 -5.87
N GLN A 329 8.30 -1.06 -6.51
CA GLN A 329 7.65 -1.48 -7.74
C GLN A 329 6.45 -2.38 -7.44
N HIS A 330 5.40 -2.25 -8.24
CA HIS A 330 4.10 -2.91 -8.06
C HIS A 330 3.72 -3.73 -9.31
N PRO A 331 4.42 -4.83 -9.59
CA PRO A 331 4.10 -5.68 -10.73
C PRO A 331 2.67 -6.23 -10.61
N SER A 332 2.01 -6.47 -11.76
CA SER A 332 0.64 -6.99 -11.82
C SER A 332 -0.46 -6.13 -11.14
N ASN A 333 -0.14 -4.89 -10.76
CA ASN A 333 -1.09 -3.94 -10.18
C ASN A 333 -2.16 -3.54 -11.21
N ILE A 334 -3.43 -3.86 -10.95
CA ILE A 334 -4.54 -3.61 -11.91
C ILE A 334 -4.63 -2.14 -12.34
N TRP A 335 -4.36 -1.22 -11.41
CA TRP A 335 -4.56 0.21 -11.64
C TRP A 335 -3.54 0.77 -12.63
N SER A 336 -2.27 0.43 -12.45
CA SER A 336 -1.21 0.85 -13.36
C SER A 336 -1.22 0.06 -14.67
N LEU A 337 -1.62 -1.22 -14.64
CA LEU A 337 -1.83 -2.00 -15.87
C LEU A 337 -2.91 -1.37 -16.75
N LEU A 338 -4.04 -0.94 -16.17
CA LEU A 338 -5.10 -0.25 -16.91
C LEU A 338 -4.62 1.08 -17.49
N GLY A 339 -3.94 1.89 -16.67
CA GLY A 339 -3.42 3.18 -17.10
C GLY A 339 -2.37 3.06 -18.21
N TYR A 340 -1.45 2.10 -18.09
CA TYR A 340 -0.43 1.86 -19.09
C TYR A 340 -1.01 1.30 -20.39
N ALA A 341 -2.01 0.40 -20.31
CA ALA A 341 -2.70 -0.10 -21.49
C ALA A 341 -3.39 1.04 -22.28
N GLU A 342 -4.09 1.94 -21.59
CA GLU A 342 -4.69 3.12 -22.23
C GLU A 342 -3.63 4.02 -22.88
N CYS A 343 -2.47 4.21 -22.22
CA CYS A 343 -1.34 4.93 -22.82
C CYS A 343 -0.87 4.26 -24.12
N CYS A 344 -0.65 2.94 -24.11
CA CYS A 344 -0.22 2.20 -25.29
C CYS A 344 -1.25 2.28 -26.43
N GLU A 345 -2.54 2.16 -26.13
CA GLU A 345 -3.62 2.31 -27.10
C GLU A 345 -3.62 3.70 -27.74
N ARG A 346 -3.53 4.76 -26.92
CA ARG A 346 -3.51 6.15 -27.40
C ARG A 346 -2.25 6.51 -28.19
N LEU A 347 -1.13 5.86 -27.91
CA LEU A 347 0.13 6.00 -28.66
C LEU A 347 0.21 5.06 -29.88
N ALA A 348 -0.79 4.20 -30.11
CA ALA A 348 -0.75 3.12 -31.09
C ALA A 348 0.47 2.17 -30.94
N ASP A 349 0.93 1.98 -29.70
CA ASP A 349 2.04 1.11 -29.33
C ASP A 349 1.56 -0.32 -29.07
N GLY A 350 1.24 -1.03 -30.15
CA GLY A 350 0.74 -2.41 -30.09
C GLY A 350 1.74 -3.41 -29.52
N ALA A 351 3.05 -3.11 -29.56
CA ALA A 351 4.08 -4.01 -29.05
C ALA A 351 4.09 -4.03 -27.52
N ASN A 352 4.08 -2.85 -26.88
CA ASN A 352 4.01 -2.76 -25.42
C ASN A 352 2.63 -3.13 -24.88
N LEU A 353 1.55 -2.85 -25.61
CA LEU A 353 0.22 -3.35 -25.22
C LEU A 353 0.20 -4.89 -25.18
N ALA A 354 0.75 -5.54 -26.20
CA ALA A 354 0.81 -6.99 -26.27
C ALA A 354 1.69 -7.62 -25.17
N SER A 355 2.73 -6.92 -24.70
CA SER A 355 3.63 -7.45 -23.67
C SER A 355 2.97 -7.53 -22.29
N ILE A 356 2.05 -6.62 -21.97
CA ILE A 356 1.32 -6.60 -20.68
C ILE A 356 -0.06 -7.28 -20.73
N GLN A 357 -0.55 -7.65 -21.92
CA GLN A 357 -1.93 -8.11 -22.10
C GLN A 357 -2.30 -9.30 -21.21
N SER A 358 -1.41 -10.28 -21.09
CA SER A 358 -1.64 -11.47 -20.24
C SER A 358 -1.81 -11.10 -18.76
N GLU A 359 -0.95 -10.21 -18.26
CA GLU A 359 -1.01 -9.73 -16.88
C GLU A 359 -2.27 -8.91 -16.63
N LEU A 360 -2.61 -8.02 -17.55
CA LEU A 360 -3.85 -7.22 -17.50
C LEU A 360 -5.10 -8.11 -17.50
N ASP A 361 -5.16 -9.12 -18.35
CA ASP A 361 -6.29 -10.05 -18.42
C ASP A 361 -6.43 -10.85 -17.13
N ASN A 362 -5.31 -11.28 -16.54
CA ASN A 362 -5.31 -11.98 -15.25
C ASN A 362 -5.81 -11.06 -14.13
N ALA A 363 -5.27 -9.84 -14.03
CA ALA A 363 -5.69 -8.86 -13.04
C ALA A 363 -7.19 -8.50 -13.16
N LYS A 364 -7.70 -8.33 -14.39
CA LYS A 364 -9.12 -8.06 -14.67
C LYS A 364 -10.07 -9.18 -14.28
N ARG A 365 -9.64 -10.45 -14.26
CA ARG A 365 -10.51 -11.58 -13.82
C ARG A 365 -10.82 -11.52 -12.33
N VAL A 366 -9.93 -10.90 -11.57
CA VAL A 366 -9.90 -10.91 -10.11
C VAL A 366 -10.41 -9.59 -9.53
N ALA A 367 -10.16 -8.49 -10.22
CA ALA A 367 -10.60 -7.14 -9.84
C ALA A 367 -12.11 -6.94 -9.97
N ASP A 368 -12.64 -6.00 -9.19
CA ASP A 368 -14.03 -5.58 -9.27
C ASP A 368 -14.35 -5.00 -10.66
N ARG A 369 -15.48 -5.42 -11.24
CA ARG A 369 -15.88 -5.02 -12.59
C ARG A 369 -16.06 -3.50 -12.78
N SER A 370 -16.29 -2.76 -11.70
CA SER A 370 -16.40 -1.30 -11.72
C SER A 370 -15.08 -0.59 -12.01
N ILE A 371 -13.94 -1.29 -11.89
CA ILE A 371 -12.62 -0.71 -12.15
C ILE A 371 -12.38 -0.67 -13.66
N GLN A 372 -12.61 0.50 -14.25
CA GLN A 372 -12.41 0.77 -15.68
C GLN A 372 -11.36 1.86 -15.93
N VAL A 373 -10.89 2.51 -14.87
CA VAL A 373 -9.87 3.56 -14.91
C VAL A 373 -8.78 3.29 -13.89
N SER A 374 -7.59 3.81 -14.14
CA SER A 374 -6.43 3.68 -13.25
C SER A 374 -6.57 4.44 -11.92
N CYS A 375 -7.45 5.43 -11.84
CA CYS A 375 -7.80 6.15 -10.61
C CYS A 375 -9.17 6.83 -10.72
N PHE A 376 -9.96 6.80 -9.65
CA PHE A 376 -11.25 7.49 -9.58
C PHE A 376 -11.13 9.01 -9.37
N CYS A 377 -9.92 9.55 -9.17
CA CYS A 377 -9.67 10.99 -9.33
C CYS A 377 -9.86 11.42 -10.79
N ARG A 378 -9.80 10.53 -11.79
CA ARG A 378 -10.17 10.90 -13.15
C ARG A 378 -11.69 10.90 -13.29
N VAL A 379 -12.28 12.04 -13.64
CA VAL A 379 -13.74 12.21 -13.80
C VAL A 379 -14.16 12.34 -15.26
N ASN A 380 -13.25 12.80 -16.13
CA ASN A 380 -13.51 12.87 -17.56
C ASN A 380 -13.00 11.59 -18.23
N HIS A 381 -13.94 10.67 -18.48
CA HIS A 381 -13.72 9.49 -19.30
C HIS A 381 -14.04 9.87 -20.74
N ALA A 382 -13.10 10.51 -21.44
CA ALA A 382 -13.23 10.76 -22.86
C ALA A 382 -13.20 9.41 -23.62
N CYS A 383 -14.35 8.74 -23.70
CA CYS A 383 -14.70 7.90 -24.83
C CYS A 383 -15.43 8.83 -25.80
N CYS A 384 -14.82 9.02 -26.97
CA CYS A 384 -15.35 9.80 -28.08
C CYS A 384 -16.84 9.49 -28.34
N ASP A 385 -17.64 10.54 -28.51
CA ASP A 385 -18.90 10.51 -29.27
C ASP A 385 -18.64 10.12 -30.73
#